data_AF-E1IHS8-F1
#
_entry.id   AF-E1IHS8-F1
#
_cell.length_a   1.000
_cell.length_b   1.000
_cell.length_c   1.000
_cell.angle_alpha   90.00
_cell.angle_beta   90.00
_cell.angle_gamma   90.00
#
_symmetry.space_group_name_H-M   'P 1'
#
loop_
_entity.id
_entity.type
_entity.pdbx_description
1 polymer ?
#
loop_
_entity_poly.entity_id
_entity_poly.type
_entity_poly.pdbx_seq_one_letter_code
_entity_poly.pdbx_strand_id
1 'polypeptide(L)'
;MDIQRGNIIVMDRRRGKLRAGQGLLQGLKVVWDHWIGSFRKNENFSQIHGTFTIEYPDERMKLPQAYRNMPVLIYDDETGHELCTACYQCARACPPEVIHITQAKDPNTGKMVPASLEFIIEYDACMSCGLCAEACPFDAIKMDHFFELATDDRMGLLQRKADLNRPISYYTTIAPDLWDEVKEGAMKKLQGSIKRRPGVIGIAGHLSDKIAARRRELEAEAAAAPPAPADAAPAAPAGKLSPEEKAAKLAAMRAAKAGGAAPAAEAPAPAPELSPADAKAAKLAAIKAANAAKKAAEASAAEAPAAPVDEKAAKLAAIRAANAAKAAAAEAPAAPVDEKAAKLAAIRAANAAKAAAAEAPAAPVDEKAAKLAAIRAANAAKKKSE
;
A
#
# COMPACT_ATOMS: atom_id res chain seq x y z
N MET A 1 2.85 -15.96 19.50
CA MET A 1 4.18 -15.36 19.76
C MET A 1 4.13 -14.74 21.14
N ASP A 2 4.80 -15.40 22.08
CA ASP A 2 4.83 -14.99 23.48
C ASP A 2 5.92 -13.93 23.61
N ILE A 3 5.54 -12.66 23.68
CA ILE A 3 6.50 -11.57 23.90
C ILE A 3 6.85 -11.63 25.39
N GLN A 4 7.99 -12.24 25.72
CA GLN A 4 8.58 -12.17 27.06
C GLN A 4 8.80 -10.69 27.41
N ARG A 5 7.84 -10.10 28.13
CA ARG A 5 7.98 -8.77 28.70
C ARG A 5 9.22 -8.78 29.59
N GLY A 6 10.16 -7.89 29.31
CA GLY A 6 11.42 -7.77 30.05
C GLY A 6 11.19 -7.74 31.56
N ASN A 7 12.19 -8.21 32.31
CA ASN A 7 12.17 -8.30 33.77
C ASN A 7 11.49 -7.07 34.39
N ILE A 8 10.31 -7.26 34.99
CA ILE A 8 9.65 -6.23 35.77
C ILE A 8 10.47 -6.06 37.05
N ILE A 9 11.36 -5.06 37.07
CA ILE A 9 12.10 -4.68 38.27
C ILE A 9 11.12 -3.94 39.18
N VAL A 10 10.55 -4.67 40.15
CA VAL A 10 9.76 -4.04 41.21
C VAL A 10 10.72 -3.27 42.11
N MET A 11 10.78 -1.95 41.93
CA MET A 11 11.56 -1.08 42.80
C MET A 11 10.85 -0.94 44.15
N ASP A 12 11.30 -1.69 45.15
CA ASP A 12 10.81 -1.53 46.51
C ASP A 12 11.32 -0.22 47.12
N ARG A 13 10.45 0.79 47.14
CA ARG A 13 10.70 2.10 47.78
C ARG A 13 10.58 2.05 49.31
N ARG A 14 10.19 0.91 49.90
CA ARG A 14 10.08 0.71 51.36
C ARG A 14 11.31 0.04 51.97
N ARG A 15 12.47 0.10 51.30
CA ARG A 15 13.73 -0.29 51.91
C ARG A 15 13.94 0.53 53.19
N GLY A 16 13.99 -0.14 54.34
CA GLY A 16 14.17 0.50 55.64
C GLY A 16 15.37 1.44 55.64
N LYS A 17 15.30 2.52 56.43
CA LYS A 17 16.33 3.58 56.50
C LYS A 17 17.74 2.95 56.57
N LEU A 18 18.48 3.04 55.47
CA LEU A 18 19.90 2.66 55.44
C LEU A 18 20.64 3.48 56.50
N ARG A 19 21.64 2.89 57.15
CA ARG A 19 22.49 3.65 58.07
C ARG A 19 23.21 4.76 57.29
N ALA A 20 23.56 5.86 57.97
CA ALA A 20 24.33 6.94 57.36
C ALA A 20 25.55 6.37 56.61
N GLY A 21 25.73 6.72 55.34
CA GLY A 21 26.82 6.24 54.48
C GLY A 21 26.58 4.89 53.77
N GLN A 22 25.67 4.03 54.21
CA GLN A 22 25.41 2.74 53.53
C GLN A 22 24.81 2.92 52.14
N GLY A 23 24.00 3.97 51.91
CA GLY A 23 23.48 4.29 50.58
C GLY A 23 24.58 4.65 49.58
N LEU A 24 25.62 5.36 50.04
CA LEU A 24 26.77 5.73 49.20
C LEU A 24 27.58 4.49 48.81
N LEU A 25 27.87 3.60 49.77
CA LEU A 25 28.58 2.34 49.51
C LEU A 25 27.80 1.42 48.58
N GLN A 26 26.48 1.35 48.74
CA GLN A 26 25.62 0.57 47.85
C GLN A 26 25.63 1.15 46.43
N GLY A 27 25.58 2.48 46.29
CA GLY A 27 25.73 3.15 44.98
C GLY A 27 27.09 2.88 44.34
N LEU A 28 28.18 3.01 45.12
CA LEU A 28 29.54 2.75 44.65
C LEU A 28 29.70 1.30 44.20
N LYS A 29 29.13 0.33 44.93
CA LYS A 29 29.13 -1.07 44.52
C LYS A 29 28.45 -1.26 43.15
N VAL A 30 27.31 -0.62 42.91
CA VAL A 30 26.63 -0.71 41.61
C VAL A 30 27.51 -0.15 40.50
N VAL A 31 28.15 1.01 40.72
CA VAL A 31 29.09 1.59 39.75
C VAL A 31 30.27 0.65 39.49
N TRP A 32 30.85 0.09 40.55
CA TRP A 32 31.98 -0.83 40.47
C TRP A 32 31.63 -2.11 39.70
N ASP A 33 30.43 -2.68 39.92
CA ASP A 33 29.96 -3.86 39.19
C ASP A 33 29.80 -3.58 37.68
N HIS A 34 29.28 -2.40 37.30
CA HIS A 34 29.17 -1.99 35.89
C HIS A 34 30.53 -1.71 35.25
N TRP A 35 31.45 -1.09 35.99
CA TRP A 35 32.81 -0.81 35.54
C TRP A 35 33.64 -2.08 35.34
N ILE A 36 33.53 -3.07 36.24
CA ILE A 36 34.12 -4.39 36.00
C ILE A 36 33.47 -5.06 34.78
N GLY A 37 32.14 -4.94 34.67
CA GLY A 37 31.37 -5.48 33.55
C GLY A 37 31.81 -4.94 32.19
N SER A 38 32.23 -3.68 32.08
CA SER A 38 32.66 -3.08 30.81
C SER A 38 33.97 -3.63 30.24
N PHE A 39 34.81 -4.30 31.05
CA PHE A 39 36.01 -4.97 30.56
C PHE A 39 35.75 -6.36 29.97
N ARG A 40 34.50 -6.84 30.02
CA ARG A 40 34.11 -8.08 29.33
C ARG A 40 33.66 -7.74 27.91
N LYS A 41 34.25 -8.40 26.92
CA LYS A 41 33.85 -8.23 25.52
C LYS A 41 32.43 -8.77 25.33
N ASN A 42 31.53 -7.92 24.85
CA ASN A 42 30.18 -8.33 24.47
C ASN A 42 30.23 -8.89 23.05
N GLU A 43 30.08 -10.21 22.88
CA GLU A 43 30.09 -10.84 21.55
C GLU A 43 28.75 -10.72 20.83
N ASN A 44 27.64 -10.73 21.57
CA ASN A 44 26.29 -10.71 21.04
C ASN A 44 25.38 -9.74 21.81
N PHE A 45 24.32 -9.25 21.16
CA PHE A 45 23.32 -8.35 21.76
C PHE A 45 22.55 -8.97 22.94
N SER A 46 22.55 -10.31 23.05
CA SER A 46 21.95 -11.05 24.18
C SER A 46 22.88 -11.16 25.41
N GLN A 47 24.16 -10.81 25.28
CA GLN A 47 25.18 -10.90 26.33
C GLN A 47 25.76 -9.52 26.64
N ILE A 48 24.89 -8.51 26.76
CA ILE A 48 25.32 -7.15 27.05
C ILE A 48 25.63 -7.03 28.54
N HIS A 49 26.92 -6.93 28.87
CA HIS A 49 27.42 -6.57 30.19
C HIS A 49 28.07 -5.17 30.15
N GLY A 50 27.85 -4.35 31.17
CA GLY A 50 28.47 -3.02 31.29
C GLY A 50 27.96 -1.98 30.28
N THR A 51 28.87 -1.18 29.72
CA THR A 51 28.60 -0.14 28.73
C THR A 51 28.39 -0.74 27.34
N PHE A 52 27.21 -0.50 26.76
CA PHE A 52 26.86 -0.90 25.40
C PHE A 52 26.92 0.32 24.50
N THR A 53 28.01 0.46 23.77
CA THR A 53 28.18 1.53 22.78
C THR A 53 28.55 0.89 21.45
N ILE A 54 27.99 1.42 20.38
CA ILE A 54 28.39 1.09 19.02
C ILE A 54 29.30 2.25 18.57
N GLU A 55 30.48 1.94 18.05
CA GLU A 55 31.45 2.92 17.61
C GLU A 55 31.07 3.48 16.22
N TYR A 56 30.01 4.29 16.18
CA TYR A 56 29.61 4.98 14.96
C TYR A 56 30.66 6.06 14.61
N PRO A 57 31.10 6.20 13.34
CA PRO A 57 30.51 5.63 12.11
C PRO A 57 31.09 4.29 11.62
N ASP A 58 32.16 3.78 12.25
CA ASP A 58 32.88 2.58 11.82
C ASP A 58 32.06 1.31 12.03
N GLU A 59 31.36 1.22 13.15
CA GLU A 59 30.35 0.20 13.42
C GLU A 59 28.94 0.80 13.31
N ARG A 60 28.04 0.11 12.59
CA ARG A 60 26.65 0.53 12.43
C ARG A 60 25.69 -0.53 12.98
N MET A 61 24.63 -0.07 13.64
CA MET A 61 23.55 -0.94 14.10
C MET A 61 22.82 -1.54 12.89
N LYS A 62 22.50 -2.83 12.95
CA LYS A 62 21.57 -3.44 12.00
C LYS A 62 20.17 -2.90 12.24
N LEU A 63 19.66 -2.14 11.29
CA LEU A 63 18.30 -1.59 11.35
C LEU A 63 17.27 -2.71 11.13
N PRO A 64 16.11 -2.66 11.80
CA PRO A 64 15.01 -3.59 11.54
C PRO A 64 14.47 -3.36 10.13
N GLN A 65 13.92 -4.40 9.48
CA GLN A 65 13.39 -4.28 8.11
C GLN A 65 12.31 -3.19 8.00
N ALA A 66 11.45 -3.07 9.02
CA ALA A 66 10.38 -2.06 9.07
C ALA A 66 10.85 -0.68 9.55
N TYR A 67 12.17 -0.39 9.53
CA TYR A 67 12.69 0.92 9.85
C TYR A 67 12.13 1.98 8.89
N ARG A 68 11.89 3.17 9.43
CA ARG A 68 11.24 4.27 8.73
C ARG A 68 12.10 5.51 8.85
N ASN A 69 12.68 5.94 7.74
CA ASN A 69 13.27 7.27 7.64
C ASN A 69 12.80 8.00 6.38
N MET A 70 13.58 7.99 5.30
CA MET A 70 13.26 8.71 4.08
C MET A 70 12.45 7.83 3.13
N PRO A 71 11.31 8.29 2.60
CA PRO A 71 10.64 7.56 1.52
C PRO A 71 11.47 7.55 0.24
N VAL A 72 11.57 6.42 -0.44
CA VAL A 72 12.25 6.25 -1.74
C VAL A 72 11.29 5.73 -2.80
N LEU A 73 11.61 5.99 -4.06
CA LEU A 73 10.86 5.53 -5.22
C LEU A 73 11.54 4.32 -5.85
N ILE A 74 10.78 3.24 -6.02
CA ILE A 74 11.30 1.98 -6.55
C ILE A 74 11.16 1.95 -8.07
N TYR A 75 12.22 1.52 -8.74
CA TYR A 75 12.23 1.20 -10.17
C TYR A 75 12.77 -0.20 -10.41
N ASP A 76 12.31 -0.81 -11.50
CA ASP A 76 12.74 -2.15 -11.89
C ASP A 76 14.14 -2.15 -12.50
N ASP A 77 15.00 -3.03 -12.01
CA ASP A 77 16.40 -3.16 -12.46
C ASP A 77 16.51 -3.58 -13.93
N GLU A 78 15.62 -4.48 -14.38
CA GLU A 78 15.68 -5.06 -15.72
C GLU A 78 15.17 -4.08 -16.78
N THR A 79 14.00 -3.49 -16.53
CA THR A 79 13.36 -2.61 -17.51
C THR A 79 13.69 -1.12 -17.32
N GLY A 80 14.27 -0.74 -16.16
CA GLY A 80 14.50 0.64 -15.78
C GLY A 80 13.23 1.44 -15.47
N HIS A 81 12.05 0.80 -15.54
CA HIS A 81 10.78 1.47 -15.37
C HIS A 81 10.43 1.70 -13.89
N GLU A 82 9.99 2.92 -13.58
CA GLU A 82 9.50 3.27 -12.25
C GLU A 82 8.15 2.60 -11.98
N LEU A 83 7.92 2.17 -10.74
CA LEU A 83 6.63 1.63 -10.34
C LEU A 83 5.57 2.74 -10.17
N CYS A 84 6.01 3.98 -9.99
CA CYS A 84 5.13 5.12 -9.75
C CYS A 84 4.24 5.41 -10.98
N THR A 85 2.94 5.58 -10.74
CA THR A 85 1.97 5.91 -11.79
C THR A 85 1.39 7.32 -11.68
N ALA A 86 1.91 8.12 -10.75
CA ALA A 86 1.37 9.44 -10.39
C ALA A 86 -0.14 9.38 -10.05
N CYS A 87 -0.55 8.43 -9.21
CA CYS A 87 -1.95 8.28 -8.77
C CYS A 87 -2.35 9.19 -7.59
N TYR A 88 -1.41 9.96 -7.04
CA TYR A 88 -1.61 10.94 -5.96
C TYR A 88 -2.09 10.39 -4.60
N GLN A 89 -2.15 9.07 -4.41
CA GLN A 89 -2.60 8.49 -3.14
C GLN A 89 -1.63 8.77 -1.99
N CYS A 90 -0.32 8.69 -2.24
CA CYS A 90 0.70 8.99 -1.23
C CYS A 90 0.67 10.47 -0.80
N ALA A 91 0.46 11.40 -1.73
CA ALA A 91 0.32 12.82 -1.42
C ALA A 91 -0.91 13.09 -0.56
N ARG A 92 -2.06 12.49 -0.90
CA ARG A 92 -3.29 12.61 -0.10
C ARG A 92 -3.16 11.97 1.30
N ALA A 93 -2.39 10.90 1.43
CA ALA A 93 -2.18 10.21 2.69
C ALA A 93 -1.15 10.92 3.60
N CYS A 94 -0.41 11.91 3.08
CA CYS A 94 0.65 12.60 3.81
C CYS A 94 0.06 13.62 4.79
N PRO A 95 0.21 13.45 6.12
CA PRO A 95 -0.35 14.40 7.09
C PRO A 95 0.20 15.84 6.99
N PRO A 96 1.52 16.06 6.77
CA PRO A 96 2.05 17.41 6.58
C PRO A 96 1.98 17.89 5.11
N GLU A 97 1.42 17.11 4.19
CA GLU A 97 1.24 17.48 2.78
C GLU A 97 2.54 17.85 2.02
N VAL A 98 3.67 17.22 2.36
CA VAL A 98 5.01 17.55 1.81
C VAL A 98 5.37 16.89 0.47
N ILE A 99 4.44 16.14 -0.14
CA ILE A 99 4.69 15.36 -1.35
C ILE A 99 4.06 16.05 -2.57
N HIS A 100 4.90 16.55 -3.45
CA HIS A 100 4.49 17.22 -4.69
C HIS A 100 4.73 16.32 -5.89
N ILE A 101 3.68 16.12 -6.72
CA ILE A 101 3.74 15.19 -7.87
C ILE A 101 3.20 15.89 -9.11
N THR A 102 3.97 15.85 -10.19
CA THR A 102 3.51 16.27 -11.52
C THR A 102 3.41 15.05 -12.41
N GLN A 103 2.22 14.77 -12.95
CA GLN A 103 2.00 13.64 -13.85
C GLN A 103 2.57 13.90 -15.25
N ALA A 104 3.19 12.88 -15.84
CA ALA A 104 3.71 12.95 -17.20
C ALA A 104 2.58 12.97 -18.25
N LYS A 105 2.83 13.65 -19.37
CA LYS A 105 1.93 13.70 -20.52
C LYS A 105 2.60 13.05 -21.73
N ASP A 106 1.82 12.39 -22.56
CA ASP A 106 2.27 11.88 -23.85
C ASP A 106 2.54 13.07 -24.80
N PRO A 107 3.77 13.22 -25.32
CA PRO A 107 4.12 14.32 -26.23
C PRO A 107 3.28 14.33 -27.51
N ASN A 108 2.82 13.17 -27.99
CA ASN A 108 2.08 13.06 -29.24
C ASN A 108 0.58 13.34 -29.07
N THR A 109 0.01 12.91 -27.95
CA THR A 109 -1.45 12.96 -27.74
C THR A 109 -1.88 13.97 -26.68
N GLY A 110 -0.95 14.52 -25.90
CA GLY A 110 -1.20 15.41 -24.76
C GLY A 110 -1.92 14.74 -23.57
N LYS A 111 -2.25 13.45 -23.67
CA LYS A 111 -2.97 12.70 -22.65
C LYS A 111 -2.07 12.37 -21.47
N MET A 112 -2.67 12.26 -20.29
CA MET A 112 -1.94 11.85 -19.08
C MET A 112 -1.47 10.40 -19.20
N VAL A 113 -0.22 10.17 -18.81
CA VAL A 113 0.46 8.87 -18.83
C VAL A 113 0.64 8.41 -17.37
N PRO A 114 0.55 7.10 -17.07
CA PRO A 114 0.75 6.58 -15.72
C PRO A 114 2.25 6.57 -15.34
N ALA A 115 2.85 7.74 -15.23
CA ALA A 115 4.22 7.99 -14.79
C ALA A 115 4.32 9.38 -14.17
N SER A 116 5.27 9.57 -13.27
CA SER A 116 5.59 10.87 -12.69
C SER A 116 6.59 11.61 -13.58
N LEU A 117 6.32 12.87 -13.91
CA LEU A 117 7.30 13.78 -14.50
C LEU A 117 8.21 14.32 -13.39
N GLU A 118 7.60 14.89 -12.36
CA GLU A 118 8.27 15.38 -11.17
C GLU A 118 7.68 14.72 -9.93
N PHE A 119 8.55 14.45 -8.97
CA PHE A 119 8.20 13.97 -7.64
C PHE A 119 9.14 14.64 -6.67
N ILE A 120 8.62 15.39 -5.71
CA ILE A 120 9.41 16.14 -4.73
C ILE A 120 8.86 15.82 -3.34
N ILE A 121 9.75 15.59 -2.39
CA ILE A 121 9.42 15.48 -0.97
C ILE A 121 10.20 16.56 -0.23
N GLU A 122 9.48 17.41 0.50
CA GLU A 122 10.08 18.37 1.43
C GLU A 122 10.45 17.63 2.72
N TYR A 123 11.73 17.28 2.88
CA TYR A 123 12.17 16.46 4.01
C TYR A 123 12.22 17.26 5.32
N ASP A 124 12.32 18.59 5.26
CA ASP A 124 12.33 19.48 6.43
C ASP A 124 11.04 19.41 7.27
N ALA A 125 9.89 19.16 6.62
CA ALA A 125 8.60 19.00 7.28
C ALA A 125 8.09 17.54 7.29
N CYS A 126 8.82 16.61 6.68
CA CYS A 126 8.47 15.19 6.68
C CYS A 126 8.59 14.61 8.09
N MET A 127 7.53 13.92 8.57
CA MET A 127 7.52 13.27 9.88
C MET A 127 7.87 11.77 9.84
N SER A 128 8.35 11.26 8.68
CA SER A 128 8.77 9.86 8.48
C SER A 128 7.77 8.79 8.95
N CYS A 129 6.47 9.09 8.90
CA CYS A 129 5.42 8.22 9.44
C CYS A 129 5.22 6.91 8.67
N GLY A 130 5.59 6.85 7.39
CA GLY A 130 5.41 5.66 6.53
C GLY A 130 4.02 5.51 5.89
N LEU A 131 3.07 6.41 6.17
CA LEU A 131 1.71 6.33 5.61
C LEU A 131 1.68 6.37 4.07
N CYS A 132 2.61 7.11 3.46
CA CYS A 132 2.74 7.15 2.00
C CYS A 132 3.12 5.79 1.40
N ALA A 133 3.94 4.99 2.10
CA ALA A 133 4.36 3.66 1.67
C ALA A 133 3.22 2.64 1.79
N GLU A 134 2.43 2.72 2.86
CA GLU A 134 1.27 1.84 3.07
C GLU A 134 0.09 2.21 2.15
N ALA A 135 -0.09 3.49 1.85
CA ALA A 135 -1.17 3.97 0.97
C ALA A 135 -0.90 3.71 -0.51
N CYS A 136 0.32 3.32 -0.91
CA CYS A 136 0.67 3.17 -2.31
C CYS A 136 0.09 1.88 -2.91
N PRO A 137 -0.87 1.96 -3.85
CA PRO A 137 -1.46 0.76 -4.42
C PRO A 137 -0.54 0.05 -5.42
N PHE A 138 0.60 0.64 -5.78
CA PHE A 138 1.58 0.11 -6.75
C PHE A 138 2.89 -0.30 -6.09
N ASP A 139 3.01 -0.17 -4.77
CA ASP A 139 4.26 -0.42 -4.03
C ASP A 139 5.46 0.38 -4.56
N ALA A 140 5.18 1.55 -5.14
CA ALA A 140 6.16 2.40 -5.82
C ALA A 140 6.97 3.28 -4.88
N ILE A 141 6.40 3.65 -3.74
CA ILE A 141 7.09 4.41 -2.69
C ILE A 141 7.25 3.51 -1.47
N LYS A 142 8.46 3.40 -0.95
CA LYS A 142 8.82 2.56 0.19
C LYS A 142 9.68 3.33 1.17
N MET A 143 9.85 2.82 2.39
CA MET A 143 10.68 3.47 3.40
C MET A 143 12.12 2.98 3.28
N ASP A 144 13.07 3.91 3.27
CA ASP A 144 14.50 3.63 3.21
C ASP A 144 15.11 3.48 4.61
N HIS A 145 16.26 2.80 4.65
CA HIS A 145 17.13 2.64 5.81
C HIS A 145 18.20 3.74 5.88
N PHE A 146 18.41 4.50 4.80
CA PHE A 146 19.34 5.61 4.82
C PHE A 146 18.81 6.77 5.69
N PHE A 147 19.60 7.18 6.70
CA PHE A 147 19.23 8.22 7.67
C PHE A 147 20.20 9.41 7.77
N GLU A 148 21.35 9.35 7.11
CA GLU A 148 22.41 10.35 7.20
C GLU A 148 22.16 11.50 6.20
N LEU A 149 21.00 12.17 6.33
CA LEU A 149 20.52 13.22 5.42
C LEU A 149 20.79 14.65 5.93
N ALA A 150 21.64 14.80 6.95
CA ALA A 150 21.96 16.10 7.51
C ALA A 150 22.68 16.98 6.46
N THR A 151 22.20 18.21 6.29
CA THR A 151 22.77 19.23 5.40
C THR A 151 22.68 20.59 6.09
N ASP A 152 23.57 21.49 5.73
CA ASP A 152 23.65 22.89 6.18
C ASP A 152 22.69 23.81 5.42
N ASP A 153 22.26 23.42 4.21
CA ASP A 153 21.32 24.17 3.38
C ASP A 153 19.91 23.56 3.44
N ARG A 154 18.91 24.41 3.67
CA ARG A 154 17.49 24.00 3.61
C ARG A 154 17.13 23.43 2.25
N MET A 155 17.67 23.98 1.15
CA MET A 155 17.35 23.47 -0.18
C MET A 155 17.90 22.06 -0.42
N GLY A 156 18.93 21.63 0.31
CA GLY A 156 19.42 20.25 0.33
C GLY A 156 18.42 19.25 0.92
N LEU A 157 17.42 19.72 1.69
CA LEU A 157 16.34 18.89 2.23
C LEU A 157 15.17 18.71 1.24
N LEU A 158 15.20 19.39 0.08
CA LEU A 158 14.22 19.17 -0.98
C LEU A 158 14.65 17.98 -1.83
N GLN A 159 14.07 16.83 -1.55
CA GLN A 159 14.43 15.58 -2.20
C GLN A 159 13.66 15.45 -3.51
N ARG A 160 14.38 15.45 -4.63
CA ARG A 160 13.79 15.35 -5.96
C ARG A 160 13.74 13.90 -6.39
N LYS A 161 12.90 13.61 -7.38
CA LYS A 161 12.71 12.27 -7.94
C LYS A 161 14.01 11.52 -8.22
N ALA A 162 15.04 12.20 -8.74
CA ALA A 162 16.33 11.60 -9.02
C ALA A 162 17.02 11.05 -7.75
N ASP A 163 16.96 11.80 -6.65
CA ASP A 163 17.58 11.45 -5.36
C ASP A 163 16.82 10.32 -4.65
N LEU A 164 15.51 10.25 -4.90
CA LEU A 164 14.61 9.25 -4.32
C LEU A 164 14.68 7.89 -5.01
N ASN A 165 15.13 7.82 -6.26
CA ASN A 165 15.08 6.59 -7.04
C ASN A 165 16.04 5.54 -6.46
N ARG A 166 15.51 4.34 -6.20
CA ARG A 166 16.27 3.15 -5.78
C ARG A 166 15.81 1.94 -6.60
N PRO A 167 16.73 1.03 -6.96
CA PRO A 167 16.35 -0.19 -7.64
C PRO A 167 15.60 -1.16 -6.71
N ILE A 168 14.84 -2.09 -7.28
CA ILE A 168 14.24 -3.20 -6.54
C ILE A 168 15.32 -4.01 -5.82
N SER A 169 16.44 -4.28 -6.49
CA SER A 169 17.58 -5.01 -5.94
C SER A 169 18.09 -4.39 -4.62
N TYR A 170 18.13 -3.06 -4.53
CA TYR A 170 18.47 -2.35 -3.30
C TYR A 170 17.42 -2.60 -2.21
N TYR A 171 16.14 -2.40 -2.51
CA TYR A 171 15.07 -2.57 -1.52
C TYR A 171 14.99 -4.00 -0.97
N THR A 172 15.30 -5.01 -1.81
CA THR A 172 15.37 -6.40 -1.36
C THR A 172 16.48 -6.69 -0.36
N THR A 173 17.55 -5.89 -0.34
CA THR A 173 18.63 -6.08 0.66
C THR A 173 18.24 -5.55 2.03
N ILE A 174 17.46 -4.46 2.09
CA ILE A 174 17.06 -3.82 3.34
C ILE A 174 15.82 -4.47 3.96
N ALA A 175 14.89 -4.97 3.13
CA ALA A 175 13.59 -5.47 3.56
C ALA A 175 13.10 -6.64 2.67
N PRO A 176 13.78 -7.80 2.71
CA PRO A 176 13.46 -8.95 1.86
C PRO A 176 12.04 -9.47 2.09
N ASP A 177 11.66 -9.71 3.35
CA ASP A 177 10.36 -10.31 3.69
C ASP A 177 9.20 -9.40 3.24
N LEU A 178 9.33 -8.08 3.51
CA LEU A 178 8.33 -7.08 3.11
C LEU A 178 8.20 -6.93 1.60
N TRP A 179 9.29 -7.12 0.84
CA TRP A 179 9.22 -7.07 -0.61
C TRP A 179 8.59 -8.33 -1.19
N ASP A 180 8.98 -9.51 -0.69
CA ASP A 180 8.49 -10.79 -1.20
C ASP A 180 6.97 -10.92 -1.08
N GLU A 181 6.37 -10.35 -0.03
CA GLU A 181 4.91 -10.30 0.13
C GLU A 181 4.18 -9.52 -0.99
N VAL A 182 4.79 -8.46 -1.52
CA VAL A 182 4.14 -7.53 -2.47
C VAL A 182 4.65 -7.66 -3.91
N LYS A 183 5.81 -8.30 -4.11
CA LYS A 183 6.57 -8.35 -5.37
C LYS A 183 5.70 -8.74 -6.57
N GLU A 184 4.98 -9.86 -6.48
CA GLU A 184 4.21 -10.38 -7.61
C GLU A 184 3.09 -9.40 -8.03
N GLY A 185 2.42 -8.80 -7.05
CA GLY A 185 1.39 -7.79 -7.26
C GLY A 185 1.96 -6.50 -7.85
N ALA A 186 3.09 -6.04 -7.32
CA ALA A 186 3.79 -4.84 -7.80
C ALA A 186 4.24 -5.00 -9.26
N MET A 187 4.90 -6.12 -9.59
CA MET A 187 5.42 -6.39 -10.94
C MET A 187 4.30 -6.55 -11.98
N LYS A 188 3.19 -7.21 -11.61
CA LYS A 188 2.01 -7.31 -12.49
C LYS A 188 1.42 -5.93 -12.81
N LYS A 189 1.31 -5.05 -11.80
CA LYS A 189 0.81 -3.68 -12.00
C LYS A 189 1.78 -2.85 -12.83
N LEU A 190 3.09 -3.03 -12.63
CA LEU A 190 4.15 -2.40 -13.42
C LEU A 190 4.01 -2.75 -14.90
N GLN A 191 3.89 -4.04 -15.25
CA GLN A 191 3.68 -4.48 -16.63
C GLN A 191 2.44 -3.85 -17.28
N GLY A 192 1.34 -3.69 -16.52
CA GLY A 192 0.14 -3.00 -16.98
C GLY A 192 0.30 -1.48 -17.15
N SER A 193 1.18 -0.86 -16.35
CA SER A 193 1.54 0.56 -16.50
C SER A 193 2.44 0.80 -17.70
N ILE A 194 3.45 -0.06 -17.94
CA ILE A 194 4.41 0.04 -19.06
C ILE A 194 3.69 0.05 -20.40
N LYS A 195 2.69 -0.82 -20.60
CA LYS A 195 1.88 -0.88 -21.84
C LYS A 195 1.18 0.44 -22.19
N ARG A 196 0.99 1.31 -21.19
CA ARG A 196 0.33 2.62 -21.34
C ARG A 196 1.32 3.78 -21.37
N ARG A 197 2.63 3.51 -21.27
CA ARG A 197 3.70 4.51 -21.32
C ARG A 197 4.32 4.51 -22.72
N PRO A 198 4.20 5.62 -23.49
CA PRO A 198 4.89 5.72 -24.77
C PRO A 198 6.37 6.09 -24.57
N GLY A 199 7.25 5.43 -25.33
CA GLY A 199 8.67 5.78 -25.41
C GLY A 199 9.44 5.53 -24.11
N VAL A 200 10.13 6.56 -23.62
CA VAL A 200 11.01 6.52 -22.43
C VAL A 200 10.32 7.06 -21.16
N ILE A 201 9.03 7.37 -21.22
CA ILE A 201 8.29 7.94 -20.10
C ILE A 201 8.19 6.92 -18.96
N GLY A 202 8.52 7.33 -17.74
CA GLY A 202 8.51 6.46 -16.57
C GLY A 202 9.69 5.50 -16.52
N ILE A 203 10.80 5.83 -17.17
CA ILE A 203 12.12 5.26 -16.87
C ILE A 203 12.79 6.17 -15.83
N ALA A 204 13.48 5.59 -14.85
CA ALA A 204 14.17 6.37 -13.83
C ALA A 204 15.18 7.35 -14.45
N GLY A 205 15.23 8.60 -13.97
CA GLY A 205 15.92 9.72 -14.63
C GLY A 205 17.41 9.49 -14.91
N HIS A 206 18.12 8.87 -13.96
CA HIS A 206 19.54 8.53 -14.10
C HIS A 206 19.82 7.44 -15.14
N LEU A 207 18.80 6.66 -15.51
CA LEU A 207 18.84 5.66 -16.57
C LEU A 207 18.28 6.19 -17.88
N SER A 208 17.33 7.12 -17.86
CA SER A 208 16.72 7.68 -19.08
C SER A 208 17.74 8.42 -19.94
N ASP A 209 18.69 9.14 -19.33
CA ASP A 209 19.73 9.84 -20.08
C ASP A 209 20.71 8.87 -20.74
N LYS A 210 21.08 7.80 -20.04
CA LYS A 210 21.93 6.72 -20.58
C LYS A 210 21.24 5.97 -21.72
N ILE A 211 19.94 5.68 -21.57
CA ILE A 211 19.14 4.99 -22.59
C ILE A 211 18.90 5.90 -23.80
N ALA A 212 18.64 7.20 -23.59
CA ALA A 212 18.49 8.17 -24.67
C ALA A 212 19.81 8.38 -25.43
N ALA A 213 20.94 8.46 -24.73
CA ALA A 213 22.28 8.48 -25.33
C ALA A 213 22.53 7.22 -26.16
N ARG A 214 22.27 6.03 -25.59
CA ARG A 214 22.45 4.77 -26.31
C ARG A 214 21.54 4.65 -27.53
N ARG A 215 20.30 5.16 -27.46
CA ARG A 215 19.40 5.17 -28.61
C ARG A 215 19.90 6.11 -29.70
N ARG A 216 20.42 7.30 -29.37
CA ARG A 216 21.04 8.21 -30.34
C ARG A 216 22.30 7.61 -30.96
N GLU A 217 23.10 6.90 -30.18
CA GLU A 217 24.24 6.13 -30.70
C GLU A 217 23.79 5.04 -31.66
N LEU A 218 22.79 4.24 -31.30
CA LEU A 218 22.24 3.19 -32.17
C LEU A 218 21.58 3.76 -33.43
N GLU A 219 20.91 4.92 -33.34
CA GLU A 219 20.35 5.64 -34.48
C GLU A 219 21.46 6.23 -35.37
N ALA A 220 22.57 6.71 -34.77
CA ALA A 220 23.75 7.16 -35.50
C ALA A 220 24.51 5.99 -36.14
N GLU A 221 24.63 4.85 -35.47
CA GLU A 221 25.19 3.59 -35.99
C GLU A 221 24.32 3.05 -37.13
N ALA A 222 22.98 3.12 -37.00
CA ALA A 222 22.04 2.74 -38.04
C ALA A 222 22.05 3.71 -39.24
N ALA A 223 22.29 5.00 -39.01
CA ALA A 223 22.46 6.01 -40.05
C ALA A 223 23.85 5.95 -40.72
N ALA A 224 24.87 5.44 -40.02
CA ALA A 224 26.24 5.24 -40.52
C ALA A 224 26.43 3.87 -41.18
N ALA A 225 25.47 2.95 -41.06
CA ALA A 225 25.48 1.70 -41.80
C ALA A 225 25.40 1.99 -43.31
N PRO A 226 26.31 1.43 -44.13
CA PRO A 226 26.29 1.67 -45.57
C PRO A 226 24.95 1.19 -46.15
N PRO A 227 24.39 1.90 -47.16
CA PRO A 227 23.19 1.41 -47.83
C PRO A 227 23.46 0.01 -48.37
N ALA A 228 22.55 -0.92 -48.08
CA ALA A 228 22.64 -2.28 -48.57
C ALA A 228 22.91 -2.27 -50.09
N PRO A 229 23.81 -3.13 -50.61
CA PRO A 229 24.22 -3.12 -52.00
C PRO A 229 23.00 -3.24 -52.92
N ALA A 230 22.95 -2.38 -53.94
CA ALA A 230 21.82 -2.21 -54.85
C ALA A 230 21.62 -3.36 -55.87
N ASP A 231 22.24 -4.52 -55.66
CA ASP A 231 22.14 -5.69 -56.52
C ASP A 231 21.55 -6.89 -55.75
N ALA A 232 20.37 -6.69 -55.18
CA ALA A 232 19.45 -7.77 -54.85
C ALA A 232 18.13 -7.50 -55.58
N ALA A 233 17.76 -8.43 -56.47
CA ALA A 233 16.43 -8.47 -57.09
C ALA A 233 15.35 -8.24 -56.03
N PRO A 234 14.23 -7.56 -56.34
CA PRO A 234 13.25 -7.17 -55.34
C PRO A 234 12.67 -8.43 -54.68
N ALA A 235 13.11 -8.70 -53.45
CA ALA A 235 12.41 -9.59 -52.56
C ALA A 235 11.04 -8.94 -52.30
N ALA A 236 9.98 -9.66 -52.66
CA ALA A 236 8.60 -9.22 -52.52
C ALA A 236 8.35 -8.65 -51.11
N PRO A 237 7.66 -7.51 -50.97
CA PRO A 237 7.32 -6.98 -49.66
C PRO A 237 6.45 -8.01 -48.93
N ALA A 238 6.85 -8.39 -47.71
CA ALA A 238 6.03 -9.19 -46.81
C ALA A 238 4.67 -8.49 -46.66
N GLY A 239 3.67 -9.05 -47.33
CA GLY A 239 2.38 -8.42 -47.56
C GLY A 239 1.64 -8.14 -46.26
N LYS A 240 1.24 -6.88 -46.07
CA LYS A 240 0.07 -6.58 -45.25
C LYS A 240 -1.12 -7.24 -45.96
N LEU A 241 -1.69 -8.30 -45.38
CA LEU A 241 -2.92 -8.93 -45.88
C LEU A 241 -3.96 -7.85 -46.21
N SER A 242 -4.54 -7.94 -47.41
CA SER A 242 -5.58 -7.03 -47.87
C SER A 242 -6.80 -7.11 -46.94
N PRO A 243 -7.65 -6.08 -46.88
CA PRO A 243 -8.87 -6.10 -46.06
C PRO A 243 -9.78 -7.31 -46.36
N GLU A 244 -9.79 -7.76 -47.62
CA GLU A 244 -10.55 -8.92 -48.08
C GLU A 244 -9.96 -10.25 -47.59
N GLU A 245 -8.63 -10.38 -47.58
CA GLU A 245 -7.96 -11.56 -47.04
C GLU A 245 -8.11 -11.67 -45.52
N LYS A 246 -8.15 -10.52 -44.82
CA LYS A 246 -8.46 -10.49 -43.38
C LYS A 246 -9.92 -10.86 -43.10
N ALA A 247 -10.86 -10.44 -43.95
CA ALA A 247 -12.26 -10.83 -43.86
C ALA A 247 -12.46 -12.33 -44.11
N ALA A 248 -11.76 -12.90 -45.11
CA ALA A 248 -11.78 -14.32 -45.41
C ALA A 248 -11.18 -15.17 -44.27
N LYS A 249 -10.08 -14.72 -43.65
CA LYS A 249 -9.47 -15.41 -42.51
C LYS A 249 -10.35 -15.36 -41.26
N LEU A 250 -11.06 -14.25 -41.05
CA LEU A 250 -12.02 -14.10 -39.96
C LEU A 250 -13.29 -14.93 -40.20
N ALA A 251 -13.72 -15.09 -41.46
CA ALA A 251 -14.81 -15.98 -41.85
C ALA A 251 -14.42 -17.46 -41.67
N ALA A 252 -13.20 -17.85 -42.04
CA ALA A 252 -12.68 -19.21 -41.83
C ALA A 252 -12.56 -19.56 -40.33
N MET A 253 -12.13 -18.61 -39.49
CA MET A 253 -12.10 -18.78 -38.03
C MET A 253 -13.49 -18.90 -37.42
N ARG A 254 -14.50 -18.22 -37.98
CA ARG A 254 -15.91 -18.35 -37.55
C ARG A 254 -16.52 -19.68 -38.01
N ALA A 255 -16.18 -20.15 -39.20
CA ALA A 255 -16.60 -21.46 -39.71
C ALA A 255 -15.98 -22.61 -38.90
N ALA A 256 -14.70 -22.51 -38.53
CA ALA A 256 -14.03 -23.49 -37.68
C ALA A 256 -14.63 -23.58 -36.27
N LYS A 257 -15.22 -22.48 -35.77
CA LYS A 257 -15.88 -22.42 -34.45
C LYS A 257 -17.34 -22.88 -34.47
N ALA A 258 -17.92 -23.08 -35.67
CA ALA A 258 -19.29 -23.57 -35.87
C ALA A 258 -19.37 -25.08 -36.10
N GLY A 259 -18.24 -25.79 -36.22
CA GLY A 259 -18.17 -27.25 -36.48
C GLY A 259 -18.48 -28.15 -35.28
N GLY A 260 -19.40 -27.74 -34.40
CA GLY A 260 -19.77 -28.50 -33.21
C GLY A 260 -21.27 -28.47 -32.93
N ALA A 261 -22.09 -28.99 -33.85
CA ALA A 261 -23.41 -29.57 -33.54
C ALA A 261 -24.09 -30.15 -34.80
N ALA A 262 -24.73 -31.32 -34.68
CA ALA A 262 -25.87 -31.79 -35.48
C ALA A 262 -26.53 -33.01 -34.77
N PRO A 263 -27.80 -33.37 -35.06
CA PRO A 263 -28.89 -32.69 -35.81
C PRO A 263 -30.21 -32.58 -34.99
N ALA A 264 -31.02 -31.51 -35.09
CA ALA A 264 -32.11 -31.17 -36.03
C ALA A 264 -33.48 -31.89 -35.82
N ALA A 265 -34.53 -31.11 -35.51
CA ALA A 265 -35.93 -31.36 -35.90
C ALA A 265 -36.77 -30.04 -35.86
N GLU A 266 -37.25 -29.64 -37.04
CA GLU A 266 -38.49 -28.93 -37.43
C GLU A 266 -39.00 -27.63 -36.74
N ALA A 267 -39.31 -26.63 -37.58
CA ALA A 267 -39.91 -25.32 -37.24
C ALA A 267 -41.45 -25.35 -37.29
N PRO A 268 -42.16 -24.35 -36.72
CA PRO A 268 -42.51 -23.17 -37.53
C PRO A 268 -42.48 -21.80 -36.77
N ALA A 269 -42.34 -20.72 -37.54
CA ALA A 269 -42.40 -19.29 -37.10
C ALA A 269 -43.87 -18.79 -37.02
N PRO A 270 -44.25 -17.57 -36.50
CA PRO A 270 -43.57 -16.28 -36.73
C PRO A 270 -43.65 -15.18 -35.62
N ALA A 271 -42.69 -14.23 -35.62
CA ALA A 271 -42.82 -12.77 -35.44
C ALA A 271 -41.40 -12.11 -35.41
N PRO A 272 -41.22 -10.85 -35.87
CA PRO A 272 -39.90 -10.36 -36.27
C PRO A 272 -39.08 -9.87 -35.07
N GLU A 273 -38.01 -10.58 -34.73
CA GLU A 273 -37.00 -10.11 -33.77
C GLU A 273 -35.88 -9.33 -34.49
N LEU A 274 -35.67 -8.09 -34.04
CA LEU A 274 -34.54 -7.23 -34.40
C LEU A 274 -33.22 -7.89 -34.01
N SER A 275 -32.17 -7.71 -34.81
CA SER A 275 -30.89 -8.37 -34.61
C SER A 275 -30.22 -7.93 -33.28
N PRO A 276 -29.34 -8.75 -32.67
CA PRO A 276 -28.65 -8.41 -31.41
C PRO A 276 -27.81 -7.12 -31.47
N ALA A 277 -27.46 -6.66 -32.67
CA ALA A 277 -26.79 -5.38 -32.90
C ALA A 277 -27.75 -4.19 -32.71
N ASP A 278 -29.00 -4.34 -33.15
CA ASP A 278 -30.04 -3.31 -33.05
C ASP A 278 -30.54 -3.15 -31.61
N ALA A 279 -30.63 -4.25 -30.86
CA ALA A 279 -30.94 -4.24 -29.43
C ALA A 279 -29.85 -3.51 -28.60
N LYS A 280 -28.59 -3.65 -28.99
CA LYS A 280 -27.46 -2.98 -28.32
C LYS A 280 -27.40 -1.49 -28.67
N ALA A 281 -27.72 -1.12 -29.91
CA ALA A 281 -27.85 0.27 -30.34
C ALA A 281 -29.01 0.98 -29.63
N ALA A 282 -30.18 0.32 -29.50
CA ALA A 282 -31.33 0.84 -28.78
C ALA A 282 -31.03 1.04 -27.28
N LYS A 283 -30.32 0.09 -26.64
CA LYS A 283 -29.91 0.21 -25.23
C LYS A 283 -28.91 1.36 -25.01
N LEU A 284 -28.01 1.59 -25.97
CA LEU A 284 -27.07 2.71 -25.91
C LEU A 284 -27.77 4.06 -26.13
N ALA A 285 -28.78 4.11 -26.99
CA ALA A 285 -29.62 5.29 -27.20
C ALA A 285 -30.46 5.62 -25.96
N ALA A 286 -31.04 4.61 -25.30
CA ALA A 286 -31.78 4.77 -24.05
C ALA A 286 -30.88 5.28 -22.90
N ILE A 287 -29.64 4.79 -22.80
CA ILE A 287 -28.67 5.28 -21.80
C ILE A 287 -28.27 6.73 -22.09
N LYS A 288 -28.07 7.09 -23.36
CA LYS A 288 -27.77 8.48 -23.76
C LYS A 288 -28.96 9.42 -23.48
N ALA A 289 -30.19 8.98 -23.71
CA ALA A 289 -31.39 9.73 -23.39
C ALA A 289 -31.58 9.90 -21.87
N ALA A 290 -31.32 8.86 -21.07
CA ALA A 290 -31.36 8.94 -19.61
C ALA A 290 -30.28 9.87 -19.05
N ASN A 291 -29.08 9.87 -19.63
CA ASN A 291 -28.00 10.78 -19.23
C ASN A 291 -28.27 12.23 -19.68
N ALA A 292 -28.91 12.43 -20.84
CA ALA A 292 -29.36 13.75 -21.28
C ALA A 292 -30.49 14.30 -20.38
N ALA A 293 -31.43 13.46 -19.97
CA ALA A 293 -32.48 13.82 -19.02
C ALA A 293 -31.92 14.14 -17.63
N LYS A 294 -30.90 13.38 -17.17
CA LYS A 294 -30.20 13.67 -15.92
C LYS A 294 -29.44 15.00 -15.98
N LYS A 295 -28.78 15.29 -17.10
CA LYS A 295 -28.08 16.55 -17.34
C LYS A 295 -29.04 17.75 -17.46
N ALA A 296 -30.25 17.52 -17.99
CA ALA A 296 -31.31 18.53 -18.04
C ALA A 296 -31.93 18.78 -16.65
N ALA A 297 -32.08 17.75 -15.81
CA ALA A 297 -32.54 17.88 -14.43
C ALA A 297 -31.50 18.55 -13.51
N GLU A 298 -30.21 18.35 -13.77
CA GLU A 298 -29.12 19.05 -13.07
C GLU A 298 -29.00 20.52 -13.53
N ALA A 299 -29.39 20.84 -14.77
CA ALA A 299 -29.46 22.21 -15.28
C ALA A 299 -30.70 22.99 -14.79
N SER A 300 -31.84 22.33 -14.56
CA SER A 300 -33.04 23.00 -14.02
C SER A 300 -33.00 23.19 -12.50
N ALA A 301 -32.04 22.59 -11.79
CA ALA A 301 -31.76 22.86 -10.38
C ALA A 301 -30.93 24.14 -10.15
N ALA A 302 -30.41 24.76 -11.21
CA ALA A 302 -29.59 25.96 -11.13
C ALA A 302 -30.38 27.28 -11.22
N GLU A 303 -31.71 27.24 -11.40
CA GLU A 303 -32.50 28.46 -11.61
C GLU A 303 -33.92 28.37 -11.01
N ALA A 304 -34.03 28.54 -9.68
CA ALA A 304 -35.25 28.96 -8.94
C ALA A 304 -34.87 29.42 -7.51
N PRO A 305 -35.61 30.38 -6.90
CA PRO A 305 -35.12 31.19 -5.78
C PRO A 305 -35.11 30.46 -4.43
N ALA A 306 -34.23 30.92 -3.53
CA ALA A 306 -33.96 30.34 -2.22
C ALA A 306 -35.22 30.18 -1.33
N ALA A 307 -35.46 28.96 -0.86
CA ALA A 307 -36.35 28.67 0.27
C ALA A 307 -35.68 29.11 1.61
N PRO A 308 -36.46 29.50 2.63
CA PRO A 308 -35.99 30.38 3.69
C PRO A 308 -35.03 29.70 4.66
N VAL A 309 -34.07 30.50 5.14
CA VAL A 309 -32.96 30.17 6.04
C VAL A 309 -33.37 29.62 7.41
N ASP A 310 -34.67 29.60 7.74
CA ASP A 310 -35.19 29.29 9.07
C ASP A 310 -35.24 27.79 9.40
N GLU A 311 -35.52 26.91 8.43
CA GLU A 311 -35.66 25.47 8.71
C GLU A 311 -34.29 24.81 9.01
N LYS A 312 -33.26 25.23 8.26
CA LYS A 312 -31.89 24.72 8.46
C LYS A 312 -31.25 25.30 9.72
N ALA A 313 -31.55 26.54 10.07
CA ALA A 313 -31.14 27.17 11.33
C ALA A 313 -31.82 26.51 12.54
N ALA A 314 -33.12 26.19 12.46
CA ALA A 314 -33.84 25.46 13.50
C ALA A 314 -33.29 24.05 13.73
N LYS A 315 -32.96 23.32 12.66
CA LYS A 315 -32.32 22.00 12.74
C LYS A 315 -30.94 22.07 13.39
N LEU A 316 -30.13 23.08 13.05
CA LEU A 316 -28.81 23.27 13.66
C LEU A 316 -28.91 23.66 15.14
N ALA A 317 -29.89 24.47 15.52
CA ALA A 317 -30.15 24.85 16.90
C ALA A 317 -30.59 23.65 17.75
N ALA A 318 -31.46 22.78 17.21
CA ALA A 318 -31.88 21.54 17.86
C ALA A 318 -30.71 20.56 18.06
N ILE A 319 -29.81 20.44 17.07
CA ILE A 319 -28.61 19.60 17.19
C ILE A 319 -27.65 20.16 18.24
N ARG A 320 -27.46 21.49 18.30
CA ARG A 320 -26.62 22.13 19.32
C ARG A 320 -27.20 22.00 20.72
N ALA A 321 -28.53 22.11 20.88
CA ALA A 321 -29.21 21.90 22.15
C ALA A 321 -29.12 20.43 22.62
N ALA A 322 -29.27 19.48 21.70
CA ALA A 322 -29.08 18.06 22.00
C ALA A 322 -27.64 17.72 22.42
N ASN A 323 -26.65 18.35 21.79
CA ASN A 323 -25.24 18.18 22.15
C ASN A 323 -24.88 18.87 23.48
N ALA A 324 -25.45 20.04 23.76
CA ALA A 324 -25.29 20.72 25.05
C ALA A 324 -25.95 19.94 26.20
N ALA A 325 -27.12 19.34 25.98
CA ALA A 325 -27.75 18.45 26.95
C ALA A 325 -26.92 17.17 27.19
N LYS A 326 -26.26 16.65 26.15
CA LYS A 326 -25.31 15.53 26.28
C LYS A 326 -24.04 15.89 27.04
N ALA A 327 -23.55 17.13 26.88
CA ALA A 327 -22.39 17.64 27.62
C ALA A 327 -22.75 17.89 29.09
N ALA A 328 -23.92 18.46 29.38
CA ALA A 328 -24.41 18.66 30.74
C ALA A 328 -24.70 17.34 31.48
N ALA A 329 -25.14 16.29 30.77
CA ALA A 329 -25.28 14.95 31.33
C ALA A 329 -23.94 14.22 31.60
N ALA A 330 -22.85 14.67 30.97
CA ALA A 330 -21.50 14.16 31.22
C ALA A 330 -20.81 14.86 32.40
N GLU A 331 -21.39 15.96 32.91
CA GLU A 331 -20.84 16.80 33.97
C GLU A 331 -21.84 16.92 35.13
N ALA A 332 -22.15 15.78 35.76
CA ALA A 332 -22.78 15.70 37.09
C ALA A 332 -21.75 15.13 38.09
N PRO A 333 -21.79 15.50 39.38
CA PRO A 333 -20.64 15.43 40.27
C PRO A 333 -20.19 13.98 40.51
N ALA A 334 -18.86 13.79 40.52
CA ALA A 334 -18.22 12.52 40.73
C ALA A 334 -18.71 11.83 42.01
N ALA A 335 -19.18 10.59 41.88
CA ALA A 335 -19.30 9.67 43.01
C ALA A 335 -17.92 9.46 43.66
N PRO A 336 -17.83 9.29 44.99
CA PRO A 336 -16.57 9.21 45.71
C PRO A 336 -15.68 8.09 45.15
N VAL A 337 -14.37 8.36 45.16
CA VAL A 337 -13.29 7.59 44.52
C VAL A 337 -13.29 6.09 44.90
N ASP A 338 -13.95 5.76 46.00
CA ASP A 338 -14.07 4.43 46.59
C ASP A 338 -14.99 3.49 45.80
N GLU A 339 -16.08 4.00 45.19
CA GLU A 339 -17.03 3.15 44.46
C GLU A 339 -16.46 2.69 43.11
N LYS A 340 -15.70 3.56 42.45
CA LYS A 340 -15.04 3.24 41.17
C LYS A 340 -13.86 2.29 41.38
N ALA A 341 -13.14 2.44 42.50
CA ALA A 341 -12.09 1.51 42.93
C ALA A 341 -12.66 0.13 43.28
N ALA A 342 -13.81 0.08 43.98
CA ALA A 342 -14.51 -1.17 44.32
C ALA A 342 -15.03 -1.90 43.08
N LYS A 343 -15.64 -1.18 42.12
CA LYS A 343 -16.06 -1.77 40.83
C LYS A 343 -14.88 -2.31 40.02
N LEU A 344 -13.75 -1.59 40.00
CA LEU A 344 -12.57 -2.05 39.28
C LEU A 344 -11.92 -3.27 39.95
N ALA A 345 -11.94 -3.34 41.27
CA ALA A 345 -11.49 -4.51 42.03
C ALA A 345 -12.40 -5.74 41.78
N ALA A 346 -13.72 -5.54 41.74
CA ALA A 346 -14.69 -6.60 41.43
C ALA A 346 -14.52 -7.13 39.99
N ILE A 347 -14.28 -6.25 39.01
CA ILE A 347 -14.01 -6.64 37.62
C ILE A 347 -12.70 -7.43 37.53
N ARG A 348 -11.65 -7.02 38.25
CA ARG A 348 -10.37 -7.74 38.30
C ARG A 348 -10.51 -9.11 38.96
N ALA A 349 -11.29 -9.22 40.04
CA ALA A 349 -11.59 -10.49 40.69
C ALA A 349 -12.40 -11.42 39.77
N ALA A 350 -13.39 -10.89 39.05
CA ALA A 350 -14.17 -11.67 38.07
C ALA A 350 -13.30 -12.16 36.90
N ASN A 351 -12.37 -11.33 36.41
CA ASN A 351 -11.45 -11.72 35.34
C ASN A 351 -10.39 -12.73 35.81
N ALA A 352 -9.91 -12.61 37.06
CA ALA A 352 -9.01 -13.58 37.66
C ALA A 352 -9.70 -14.94 37.89
N ALA A 353 -10.96 -14.94 38.33
CA ALA A 353 -11.76 -16.16 38.45
C ALA A 353 -12.02 -16.80 37.08
N LYS A 354 -12.22 -16.00 36.04
CA LYS A 354 -12.39 -16.47 34.66
C LYS A 354 -11.10 -17.05 34.06
N ALA A 355 -9.95 -16.50 34.44
CA ALA A 355 -8.64 -17.04 34.07
C ALA A 355 -8.33 -18.35 34.81
N ALA A 356 -8.64 -18.43 36.10
CA ALA A 356 -8.49 -19.66 36.89
C ALA A 356 -9.42 -20.79 36.40
N ALA A 357 -10.62 -20.46 35.90
CA ALA A 357 -11.53 -21.42 35.28
C ALA A 357 -11.06 -21.91 33.89
N ALA A 358 -10.16 -21.18 33.22
CA ALA A 358 -9.58 -21.55 31.93
C ALA A 358 -8.32 -22.41 32.06
N GLU A 359 -7.80 -22.62 33.28
CA GLU A 359 -6.56 -23.33 33.58
C GLU A 359 -6.81 -24.67 34.29
N ALA A 360 -7.92 -25.35 33.98
CA ALA A 360 -8.10 -26.77 34.28
C ALA A 360 -7.41 -27.62 33.19
N PRO A 361 -6.75 -28.75 33.52
CA PRO A 361 -5.92 -29.49 32.58
C PRO A 361 -6.75 -30.04 31.42
N ALA A 362 -6.20 -29.93 30.22
CA ALA A 362 -6.83 -30.35 28.97
C ALA A 362 -7.29 -31.83 29.03
N ALA A 363 -8.57 -32.07 28.75
CA ALA A 363 -9.09 -33.40 28.46
C ALA A 363 -8.37 -34.01 27.22
N PRO A 364 -8.17 -35.34 27.17
CA PRO A 364 -7.39 -35.97 26.12
C PRO A 364 -8.01 -35.78 24.73
N VAL A 365 -7.14 -35.88 23.71
CA VAL A 365 -7.32 -35.51 22.30
C VAL A 365 -8.55 -36.15 21.61
N ASP A 366 -9.13 -37.18 22.22
CA ASP A 366 -10.25 -37.97 21.69
C ASP A 366 -11.60 -37.21 21.68
N GLU A 367 -11.85 -36.30 22.61
CA GLU A 367 -13.14 -35.59 22.68
C GLU A 367 -13.29 -34.54 21.55
N LYS A 368 -12.17 -33.89 21.18
CA LYS A 368 -12.14 -32.91 20.09
C LYS A 368 -12.28 -33.60 18.73
N ALA A 369 -11.72 -34.81 18.59
CA ALA A 369 -11.91 -35.65 17.41
C ALA A 369 -13.37 -36.13 17.28
N ALA A 370 -14.00 -36.53 18.40
CA ALA A 370 -15.41 -36.94 18.43
C ALA A 370 -16.36 -35.79 18.06
N LYS A 371 -16.13 -34.58 18.58
CA LYS A 371 -16.91 -33.38 18.20
C LYS A 371 -16.74 -33.01 16.73
N LEU A 372 -15.54 -33.12 16.18
CA LEU A 372 -15.30 -32.85 14.76
C LEU A 372 -15.97 -33.90 13.85
N ALA A 373 -16.00 -35.16 14.26
CA ALA A 373 -16.70 -36.22 13.56
C ALA A 373 -18.23 -36.02 13.57
N ALA A 374 -18.80 -35.61 14.72
CA ALA A 374 -20.23 -35.30 14.83
C ALA A 374 -20.65 -34.10 13.95
N ILE A 375 -19.82 -33.05 13.89
CA ILE A 375 -20.07 -31.89 13.02
C ILE A 375 -20.01 -32.29 11.53
N ARG A 376 -19.05 -33.14 11.15
CA ARG A 376 -18.94 -33.64 9.77
C ARG A 376 -20.13 -34.53 9.39
N ALA A 377 -20.63 -35.36 10.31
CA ALA A 377 -21.82 -36.17 10.09
C ALA A 377 -23.09 -35.31 9.94
N ALA A 378 -23.25 -34.28 10.78
CA ALA A 378 -24.38 -33.35 10.69
C ALA A 378 -24.38 -32.53 9.38
N ASN A 379 -23.20 -32.11 8.90
CA ASN A 379 -23.07 -31.40 7.63
C ASN A 379 -23.28 -32.31 6.42
N ALA A 380 -22.86 -33.57 6.51
CA ALA A 380 -23.13 -34.57 5.47
C ALA A 380 -24.63 -34.93 5.37
N ALA A 381 -25.34 -34.94 6.50
CA ALA A 381 -26.79 -35.15 6.53
C ALA A 381 -27.55 -33.96 5.90
N LYS A 382 -27.13 -32.71 6.19
CA LYS A 382 -27.72 -31.51 5.57
C LYS A 382 -27.51 -31.44 4.06
N LYS A 383 -26.37 -31.93 3.56
CA LYS A 383 -26.06 -31.94 2.13
C LYS A 383 -26.80 -33.01 1.32
N LYS A 384 -27.49 -33.95 1.99
CA LYS A 384 -28.34 -34.98 1.37
C LYS A 384 -29.83 -34.60 1.37
N SER A 385 -30.20 -33.47 1.97
CA SER A 385 -31.58 -32.98 2.05
C SER A 385 -31.81 -31.68 1.25
N GLU A 386 -30.90 -31.33 0.34
CA GLU A 386 -31.02 -30.22 -0.63
C GLU A 386 -31.03 -30.75 -2.07
#